data_AF-A0A6I1JVG0-F1
#
_entry.id   AF-A0A6I1JVG0-F1
#
_cell.length_a   1.000
_cell.length_b   1.000
_cell.length_c   1.000
_cell.angle_alpha   90.00
_cell.angle_beta   90.00
_cell.angle_gamma   90.00
#
_symmetry.space_group_name_H-M   'P 1'
#
loop_
_entity.id
_entity.type
_entity.pdbx_description
1 polymer ?
#
loop_
_entity_poly.entity_id
_entity_poly.type
_entity_poly.pdbx_seq_one_letter_code
_entity_poly.pdbx_strand_id
1 'polypeptide(L)'
;MDRTEKKELVGTLNEVFKTSGVVVVAHYSGLTVAQMQDLRRKMKAQGASVKVTKNRLAKIAQLSTAPAAKLARVFNAYADRDKAA
;
A
#
# COMPACT_ATOMS: atom_id res chain seq x y z
N MET A 1 6.60 -13.35 -10.52
CA MET A 1 6.96 -12.96 -9.14
C MET A 1 7.32 -14.17 -8.34
N ASP A 2 8.61 -14.39 -8.22
CA ASP A 2 9.18 -15.46 -7.43
C ASP A 2 9.08 -15.14 -5.93
N ARG A 3 9.25 -16.17 -5.11
CA ARG A 3 9.15 -16.05 -3.65
C ARG A 3 10.22 -15.11 -3.08
N THR A 4 11.36 -14.99 -3.76
CA THR A 4 12.47 -14.10 -3.41
C THR A 4 12.09 -12.64 -3.63
N GLU A 5 11.63 -12.27 -4.82
CA GLU A 5 11.19 -10.89 -5.14
C GLU A 5 10.06 -10.40 -4.21
N LYS A 6 9.13 -11.29 -3.84
CA LYS A 6 8.06 -10.95 -2.91
C LYS A 6 8.58 -10.66 -1.50
N LYS A 7 9.64 -11.36 -1.06
CA LYS A 7 10.27 -11.10 0.24
C LYS A 7 10.98 -9.76 0.24
N GLU A 8 11.71 -9.44 -0.82
CA GLU A 8 12.38 -8.14 -0.98
C GLU A 8 11.37 -6.99 -0.95
N LEU A 9 10.27 -7.10 -1.71
CA LEU A 9 9.21 -6.09 -1.72
C LEU A 9 8.58 -5.91 -0.33
N VAL A 10 8.35 -7.01 0.39
CA VAL A 10 7.85 -6.95 1.78
C VAL A 10 8.87 -6.25 2.68
N GLY A 11 10.17 -6.50 2.49
CA GLY A 11 11.26 -5.81 3.20
C GLY A 11 11.24 -4.30 2.96
N THR A 12 11.18 -3.86 1.71
CA THR A 12 11.10 -2.44 1.36
C THR A 12 9.85 -1.77 1.95
N LEU A 13 8.71 -2.46 1.92
CA LEU A 13 7.47 -1.94 2.51
C LEU A 13 7.59 -1.78 4.03
N ASN A 14 8.25 -2.71 4.72
CA ASN A 14 8.48 -2.60 6.17
C ASN A 14 9.33 -1.37 6.51
N GLU A 15 10.38 -1.10 5.75
CA GLU A 15 11.23 0.08 5.95
C GLU A 15 10.45 1.38 5.74
N VAL A 16 9.64 1.45 4.67
CA VAL A 16 8.78 2.60 4.41
C VAL A 16 7.80 2.81 5.55
N PHE A 17 7.18 1.75 6.09
CA PHE A 17 6.24 1.85 7.21
C PHE A 17 6.90 2.18 8.56
N LYS A 18 8.18 1.88 8.76
CA LYS A 18 8.94 2.31 9.95
C LYS A 18 9.29 3.80 9.91
N THR A 19 9.61 4.30 8.72
CA THR A 19 10.13 5.67 8.55
C THR A 19 9.01 6.70 8.39
N SER A 20 7.85 6.28 7.87
CA SER A 20 6.72 7.19 7.63
C SER A 20 5.84 7.38 8.86
N GLY A 21 5.64 8.64 9.27
CA GLY A 21 4.77 8.97 10.41
C GLY A 21 3.26 8.84 10.11
N VAL A 22 2.86 8.94 8.84
CA VAL A 22 1.47 8.82 8.39
C VAL A 22 1.40 8.02 7.10
N VAL A 23 0.49 7.04 7.07
CA VAL A 23 0.25 6.16 5.92
C VAL A 23 -1.23 6.20 5.56
N VAL A 24 -1.54 6.52 4.31
CA VAL A 24 -2.91 6.60 3.78
C VAL A 24 -3.12 5.48 2.76
N VAL A 25 -4.24 4.77 2.88
CA VAL A 25 -4.66 3.71 1.96
C VAL A 25 -5.92 4.17 1.23
N ALA A 26 -5.88 4.13 -0.10
CA ALA A 26 -6.97 4.58 -0.95
C ALA A 26 -7.20 3.61 -2.11
N HIS A 27 -8.44 3.60 -2.62
CA HIS A 27 -8.80 2.83 -3.80
C HIS A 27 -8.48 3.62 -5.06
N TYR A 28 -7.75 3.00 -6.00
CA TYR A 28 -7.39 3.64 -7.26
C TYR A 28 -8.25 3.17 -8.45
N SER A 29 -9.20 2.25 -8.24
CA SER A 29 -10.03 1.75 -9.36
C SER A 29 -10.84 2.90 -9.97
N GLY A 30 -10.96 2.91 -11.30
CA GLY A 30 -11.68 3.95 -12.02
C GLY A 30 -10.83 5.17 -12.36
N LEU A 31 -9.56 5.24 -11.89
CA LEU A 31 -8.60 6.22 -12.38
C LEU A 31 -7.95 5.74 -13.68
N THR A 32 -7.81 6.65 -14.64
CA THR A 32 -7.00 6.41 -15.84
C THR A 32 -5.51 6.48 -15.50
N VAL A 33 -4.67 5.93 -16.38
CA VAL A 33 -3.20 5.97 -16.22
C VAL A 33 -2.70 7.42 -16.13
N ALA A 34 -3.30 8.35 -16.90
CA ALA A 34 -2.96 9.77 -16.87
C ALA A 34 -3.23 10.38 -15.48
N GLN A 35 -4.42 10.13 -14.92
CA GLN A 35 -4.80 10.61 -13.58
C GLN A 35 -3.89 10.04 -12.49
N MET A 36 -3.51 8.76 -12.60
CA MET A 36 -2.55 8.14 -11.68
C MET A 36 -1.15 8.74 -11.78
N GLN A 37 -0.69 9.10 -12.98
CA GLN A 37 0.58 9.77 -13.16
C GLN A 37 0.56 11.20 -12.58
N ASP A 38 -0.54 11.93 -12.77
CA ASP A 38 -0.73 13.25 -12.15
C ASP A 38 -0.69 13.19 -10.63
N LEU A 39 -1.41 12.22 -10.04
CA LEU A 39 -1.38 12.00 -8.60
C LEU A 39 0.04 11.72 -8.11
N ARG A 40 0.78 10.85 -8.81
CA ARG A 40 2.18 10.54 -8.46
C ARG A 40 3.08 11.76 -8.55
N ARG A 41 2.92 12.61 -9.57
CA ARG A 41 3.68 13.86 -9.73
C ARG A 41 3.39 14.85 -8.59
N LYS A 42 2.11 15.07 -8.28
CA LYS A 42 1.68 15.97 -7.20
C LYS A 42 2.19 15.51 -5.84
N MET A 43 2.11 14.21 -5.57
CA MET A 43 2.61 13.63 -4.31
C MET A 43 4.14 13.73 -4.21
N LYS A 44 4.87 13.45 -5.30
CA LYS A 44 6.33 13.58 -5.33
C LYS A 44 6.79 15.03 -5.08
N ALA A 45 6.07 16.02 -5.60
CA ALA A 45 6.36 17.44 -5.35
C ALA A 45 6.23 17.82 -3.87
N GLN A 46 5.39 17.11 -3.12
CA GLN A 46 5.18 17.29 -1.68
C GLN A 46 6.05 16.34 -0.83
N GLY A 47 7.01 15.63 -1.44
CA GLY A 47 7.86 14.66 -0.76
C GLY A 47 7.17 13.35 -0.37
N ALA A 48 5.94 13.11 -0.82
CA ALA A 48 5.19 11.90 -0.56
C ALA A 48 5.38 10.86 -1.67
N SER A 49 5.38 9.58 -1.31
CA SER A 49 5.48 8.47 -2.26
C SER A 49 4.17 7.68 -2.34
N VAL A 50 3.77 7.30 -3.55
CA VAL A 50 2.57 6.48 -3.80
C VAL A 50 3.00 5.17 -4.44
N LYS A 51 2.58 4.04 -3.87
CA LYS A 51 2.82 2.71 -4.45
C LYS A 51 1.55 1.88 -4.44
N VAL A 52 1.30 1.20 -5.56
CA VAL A 52 0.24 0.19 -5.65
C VAL A 52 0.91 -1.16 -5.39
N THR A 53 0.38 -1.92 -4.43
CA THR A 53 0.92 -3.23 -4.05
C THR A 53 -0.21 -4.23 -3.89
N LYS A 54 0.11 -5.53 -3.97
CA LYS A 54 -0.87 -6.58 -3.72
C LYS A 54 -1.27 -6.57 -2.25
N ASN A 55 -2.57 -6.62 -1.99
CA ASN A 55 -3.14 -6.65 -0.63
C ASN A 55 -2.50 -7.73 0.25
N ARG A 56 -2.24 -8.93 -0.28
CA ARG A 56 -1.59 -10.01 0.47
C ARG A 56 -0.16 -9.65 0.92
N LEU A 57 0.61 -8.94 0.10
CA LEU A 57 1.97 -8.51 0.45
C LEU A 57 1.94 -7.37 1.47
N ALA A 58 1.00 -6.43 1.31
CA ALA A 58 0.78 -5.37 2.28
C ALA A 58 0.38 -5.92 3.66
N LYS A 59 -0.54 -6.90 3.72
CA LYS A 59 -0.91 -7.58 4.99
C LYS A 59 0.30 -8.22 5.68
N ILE A 60 1.16 -8.91 4.92
CA ILE A 60 2.37 -9.53 5.46
C ILE A 60 3.34 -8.47 6.01
N ALA A 61 3.52 -7.34 5.32
CA ALA A 61 4.37 -6.25 5.77
C ALA A 61 3.82 -5.56 7.05
N GLN A 62 2.50 -5.47 7.20
CA GLN A 62 1.86 -4.89 8.38
C GLN A 62 2.04 -5.72 9.66
N LEU A 63 1.98 -7.06 9.56
CA LEU A 63 2.27 -7.93 10.72
C LEU A 63 3.68 -7.68 11.28
N SER A 64 4.60 -7.16 10.47
CA SER A 64 5.97 -6.87 10.86
C SER A 64 6.18 -5.48 11.49
N THR A 65 5.19 -4.56 11.47
CA THR A 65 5.42 -3.15 11.83
C THR A 65 4.28 -2.53 12.65
N ALA A 66 4.58 -2.06 13.86
CA ALA A 66 3.62 -1.82 14.95
C ALA A 66 2.59 -0.66 14.82
N PRO A 67 2.71 0.38 13.96
CA PRO A 67 1.60 1.33 13.79
C PRO A 67 0.49 0.81 12.84
N ALA A 68 0.72 -0.34 12.17
CA ALA A 68 -0.18 -0.87 11.15
C ALA A 68 -1.47 -1.56 11.65
N ALA A 69 -1.63 -1.74 12.97
CA ALA A 69 -2.80 -2.42 13.52
C ALA A 69 -4.14 -1.72 13.16
N LYS A 70 -4.13 -0.38 13.01
CA LYS A 70 -5.30 0.39 12.55
C LYS A 70 -5.58 0.20 11.05
N LEU A 71 -4.55 -0.05 10.24
CA LEU A 71 -4.66 -0.30 8.80
C LEU A 71 -5.18 -1.72 8.51
N ALA A 72 -4.93 -2.70 9.38
CA ALA A 72 -5.43 -4.06 9.23
C ALA A 72 -6.96 -4.13 9.09
N ARG A 73 -7.71 -3.27 9.82
CA ARG A 73 -9.17 -3.12 9.68
C ARG A 73 -9.57 -2.68 8.28
N VAL A 74 -8.83 -1.72 7.72
CA VAL A 74 -9.08 -1.14 6.40
C VAL A 74 -8.83 -2.20 5.30
N PHE A 75 -7.74 -2.95 5.39
CA PHE A 75 -7.45 -4.03 4.44
C PHE A 75 -8.38 -5.26 4.57
N ASN A 76 -8.97 -5.52 5.74
CA ASN A 76 -9.97 -6.58 5.92
C ASN A 76 -11.34 -6.12 5.41
N ALA A 77 -11.81 -4.94 5.80
CA ALA A 77 -13.04 -4.34 5.28
C ALA A 77 -13.04 -4.24 3.74
N TYR A 78 -11.87 -3.98 3.14
CA TYR A 78 -11.73 -3.98 1.68
C TYR A 78 -11.59 -5.38 1.06
N ALA A 79 -10.96 -6.35 1.73
CA ALA A 79 -10.92 -7.73 1.25
C ALA A 79 -12.31 -8.38 1.19
N ASP A 80 -13.22 -7.97 2.09
CA ASP A 80 -14.58 -8.48 2.13
C ASP A 80 -15.48 -7.76 1.09
N ARG A 81 -15.21 -6.50 0.76
CA ARG A 81 -15.92 -5.77 -0.32
C ARG A 81 -15.57 -6.25 -1.72
N ASP A 82 -14.31 -6.59 -1.98
CA ASP A 82 -13.88 -7.18 -3.27
C ASP A 82 -14.43 -8.60 -3.49
N LYS A 83 -14.86 -9.30 -2.43
CA LYS A 83 -15.55 -10.60 -2.53
C LYS A 83 -17.06 -10.48 -2.76
N ALA A 84 -17.62 -9.30 -2.56
CA ALA A 84 -19.05 -9.01 -2.69
C ALA A 84 -19.42 -8.42 -4.06
N ALA A 85 -18.44 -8.26 -4.96
CA ALA A 85 -18.59 -7.85 -6.35
C ALA A 85 -18.10 -8.97 -7.27
#